data_AF-A0A0F3GP80-F1
#
_entry.id   AF-A0A0F3GP80-F1
#
_cell.length_a   1.000
_cell.length_b   1.000
_cell.length_c   1.000
_cell.angle_alpha   90.00
_cell.angle_beta   90.00
_cell.angle_gamma   90.00
#
_symmetry.space_group_name_H-M   'P 1'
#
loop_
_entity.id
_entity.type
_entity.pdbx_description
1 polymer ?
#
loop_
_entity_poly.entity_id
_entity_poly.type
_entity_poly.pdbx_seq_one_letter_code
_entity_poly.pdbx_strand_id
1 'polypeptide(L)'
;MSKIEDAQNILKAFELPLPQQNEISALTLLALCDIGEDDSWHNSYRHSVTITKGIMEFIARKYDKKYAPNTREIFRRQVLHQFIQASIADYNPDNLNLPTNSPNAHYSITKEALSVVKTFNTKVWKKTLNGFKKKQRTLSEIYQKSRHIKMIPVKLPNGLTFVLSPGRHNEMQSAIIREFAPRFAPGALVLYLGDTTAKNLFTVKIPMRQETMPCIE
;
A
#
# COMPACT_ATOMS: atom_id res chain seq x y z
N MET A 1 22.63 5.33 -20.48
CA MET A 1 21.43 5.56 -19.65
C MET A 1 21.84 5.44 -18.21
N SER A 2 21.32 6.31 -17.35
CA SER A 2 21.55 6.17 -15.90
C SER A 2 20.73 4.99 -15.34
N LYS A 3 21.09 4.50 -14.15
CA LYS A 3 20.28 3.49 -13.46
C LYS A 3 18.86 3.97 -13.14
N ILE A 4 18.71 5.27 -12.94
CA ILE A 4 17.40 5.89 -12.71
C ILE A 4 16.56 5.77 -13.98
N GLU A 5 17.11 6.09 -15.16
CA GLU A 5 16.39 5.93 -16.43
C GLU A 5 16.03 4.46 -16.72
N ASP A 6 16.96 3.53 -16.47
CA ASP A 6 16.68 2.09 -16.56
C ASP A 6 15.51 1.68 -15.65
N ALA A 7 15.53 2.14 -14.39
CA ALA A 7 14.46 1.87 -13.44
C ALA A 7 13.13 2.47 -13.91
N GLN A 8 13.11 3.69 -14.47
CA GLN A 8 11.91 4.29 -15.06
C GLN A 8 11.38 3.46 -16.24
N ASN A 9 12.28 2.96 -17.10
CA ASN A 9 11.91 2.07 -18.20
C ASN A 9 11.31 0.76 -17.70
N ILE A 10 11.84 0.18 -16.62
CA ILE A 10 11.25 -1.00 -15.96
C ILE A 10 9.86 -0.68 -15.41
N LEU A 11 9.68 0.44 -14.71
CA LEU A 11 8.40 0.86 -14.13
C LEU A 11 7.34 1.10 -15.22
N LYS A 12 7.73 1.71 -16.34
CA LYS A 12 6.89 1.85 -17.52
C LYS A 12 6.54 0.49 -18.14
N ALA A 13 7.50 -0.43 -18.19
CA ALA A 13 7.28 -1.78 -18.72
C ALA A 13 6.35 -2.62 -17.82
N PHE A 14 6.33 -2.37 -16.51
CA PHE A 14 5.34 -2.88 -15.56
C PHE A 14 3.95 -2.23 -15.69
N GLU A 15 3.76 -1.30 -16.63
CA GLU A 15 2.49 -0.62 -16.88
C GLU A 15 1.99 0.20 -15.67
N LEU A 16 2.91 0.71 -14.86
CA LEU A 16 2.54 1.64 -13.78
C LEU A 16 2.02 2.97 -14.36
N PRO A 17 1.08 3.64 -13.67
CA PRO A 17 0.61 4.96 -14.08
C PRO A 17 1.75 5.98 -14.14
N LEU A 18 1.59 7.04 -14.96
CA LEU A 18 2.61 8.08 -15.15
C LEU A 18 3.19 8.65 -13.83
N PRO A 19 2.39 8.90 -12.76
CA PRO A 19 2.92 9.39 -11.49
C PRO A 19 3.91 8.43 -10.79
N GLN A 20 3.93 7.15 -11.17
CA GLN A 20 4.85 6.13 -10.63
C GLN A 20 6.02 5.82 -11.58
N GLN A 21 6.19 6.60 -12.64
CA GLN A 21 7.34 6.53 -13.55
C GLN A 21 8.37 7.65 -13.28
N ASN A 22 8.16 8.42 -12.22
CA ASN A 22 9.04 9.51 -11.81
C ASN A 22 10.29 9.01 -11.07
N GLU A 23 11.21 9.93 -10.82
CA GLU A 23 12.50 9.63 -10.20
C GLU A 23 12.37 9.01 -8.80
N ILE A 24 11.46 9.51 -7.94
CA ILE A 24 11.30 8.94 -6.59
C ILE A 24 10.82 7.48 -6.64
N SER A 25 10.00 7.12 -7.64
CA SER A 25 9.58 5.74 -7.85
C SER A 25 10.73 4.88 -8.37
N ALA A 26 11.53 5.40 -9.29
CA ALA A 26 12.73 4.74 -9.80
C ALA A 26 13.74 4.44 -8.69
N LEU A 27 14.05 5.45 -7.86
CA LEU A 27 14.94 5.31 -6.71
C LEU A 27 14.40 4.33 -5.67
N THR A 28 13.07 4.27 -5.49
CA THR A 28 12.43 3.28 -4.61
C THR A 28 12.62 1.86 -5.16
N LEU A 29 12.45 1.64 -6.46
CA LEU A 29 12.69 0.34 -7.09
C LEU A 29 14.16 -0.08 -6.94
N LEU A 30 15.10 0.83 -7.18
CA LEU A 30 16.53 0.61 -7.01
C LEU A 30 16.88 0.20 -5.57
N ALA A 31 16.31 0.88 -4.58
CA ALA A 31 16.47 0.53 -3.17
C ALA A 31 15.91 -0.87 -2.84
N LEU A 32 14.72 -1.21 -3.33
CA LEU A 32 14.14 -2.55 -3.13
C LEU A 32 14.98 -3.67 -3.78
N CYS A 33 15.79 -3.33 -4.79
CA CYS A 33 16.65 -4.27 -5.51
C CYS A 33 18.10 -4.26 -5.03
N ASP A 34 18.47 -3.31 -4.15
CA ASP A 34 19.86 -3.02 -3.74
C ASP A 34 20.82 -2.78 -4.93
N ILE A 35 20.39 -1.96 -5.90
CA ILE A 35 21.17 -1.63 -7.11
C ILE A 35 21.66 -0.19 -7.04
N GLY A 36 22.97 0.02 -6.98
CA GLY A 36 23.65 1.31 -7.19
C GLY A 36 23.99 1.58 -8.66
N GLU A 37 24.64 2.72 -8.93
CA GLU A 37 24.94 3.17 -10.31
C GLU A 37 25.75 2.17 -11.13
N ASP A 38 26.76 1.54 -10.51
CA ASP A 38 27.68 0.63 -11.19
C ASP A 38 27.23 -0.85 -11.16
N ASP A 39 26.13 -1.16 -10.45
CA ASP A 39 25.72 -2.54 -10.22
C ASP A 39 25.03 -3.14 -11.44
N SER A 40 25.24 -4.44 -11.69
CA SER A 40 24.47 -5.18 -12.69
C SER A 40 23.07 -5.48 -12.17
N TRP A 41 22.04 -5.29 -13.01
CA TRP A 41 20.65 -5.65 -12.67
C TRP A 41 20.50 -7.14 -12.26
N HIS A 42 21.37 -8.01 -12.79
CA HIS A 42 21.42 -9.42 -12.43
C HIS A 42 21.73 -9.67 -10.95
N ASN A 43 22.51 -8.78 -10.33
CA ASN A 43 22.94 -8.89 -8.94
C ASN A 43 21.87 -8.44 -7.95
N SER A 44 20.73 -7.91 -8.43
CA SER A 44 19.62 -7.54 -7.56
C SER A 44 19.20 -8.73 -6.68
N TYR A 45 18.76 -8.48 -5.46
CA TYR A 45 18.29 -9.55 -4.59
C TYR A 45 17.12 -9.11 -3.72
N ARG A 46 16.37 -10.10 -3.27
CA ARG A 46 15.21 -9.89 -2.42
C ARG A 46 15.67 -9.71 -0.98
N HIS A 47 15.29 -8.60 -0.38
CA HIS A 47 15.47 -8.32 1.04
C HIS A 47 14.34 -7.43 1.55
N SER A 48 14.18 -7.35 2.87
CA SER A 48 13.14 -6.55 3.52
C SER A 48 13.70 -5.25 4.03
N VAL A 49 13.06 -4.14 3.68
CA VAL A 49 13.50 -2.78 4.02
C VAL A 49 12.38 -1.93 4.60
N THR A 50 12.73 -1.12 5.59
CA THR A 50 11.85 -0.04 6.07
C THR A 50 12.03 1.20 5.20
N ILE A 51 11.06 2.13 5.23
CA ILE A 51 11.14 3.35 4.41
C ILE A 51 12.35 4.20 4.81
N THR A 52 12.56 4.45 6.11
CA THR A 52 13.62 5.36 6.58
C THR A 52 14.99 4.72 6.50
N LYS A 53 15.21 3.60 7.20
CA LYS A 53 16.52 2.96 7.31
C LYS A 53 16.91 2.13 6.10
N GLY A 54 15.92 1.75 5.28
CA GLY A 54 16.16 0.99 4.07
C GLY A 54 16.15 1.90 2.86
N ILE A 55 14.98 2.41 2.46
CA ILE A 55 14.81 3.13 1.20
C ILE A 55 15.51 4.50 1.21
N MET A 56 15.20 5.36 2.17
CA MET A 56 15.72 6.74 2.20
C MET A 56 17.25 6.76 2.44
N GLU A 57 17.75 5.97 3.40
CA GLU A 57 19.19 5.86 3.65
C GLU A 57 19.95 5.24 2.47
N PHE A 58 19.39 4.22 1.80
CA PHE A 58 19.98 3.67 0.58
C PHE A 58 20.12 4.74 -0.50
N ILE A 59 19.04 5.49 -0.76
CA ILE A 59 19.04 6.53 -1.80
C ILE A 59 20.04 7.65 -1.45
N ALA A 60 20.10 8.07 -0.19
CA ALA A 60 21.08 9.06 0.25
C ALA A 60 22.52 8.58 0.07
N ARG A 61 22.80 7.30 0.31
CA ARG A 61 24.15 6.72 0.24
C ARG A 61 24.59 6.39 -1.20
N LYS A 62 23.69 5.86 -2.02
CA LYS A 62 24.01 5.31 -3.35
C LYS A 62 23.74 6.28 -4.50
N TYR A 63 22.90 7.29 -4.28
CA TYR A 63 22.46 8.25 -5.30
C TYR A 63 22.57 9.70 -4.84
N ASP A 64 23.20 9.96 -3.68
CA ASP A 64 23.42 11.28 -3.09
C ASP A 64 22.15 12.15 -2.99
N LYS A 65 20.99 11.52 -2.80
CA LYS A 65 19.69 12.19 -2.68
C LYS A 65 19.11 12.01 -1.28
N LYS A 66 19.13 13.10 -0.50
CA LYS A 66 18.58 13.12 0.85
C LYS A 66 17.12 13.57 0.83
N TYR A 67 16.27 12.83 1.52
CA TYR A 67 14.87 13.17 1.72
C TYR A 67 14.60 13.50 3.18
N ALA A 68 13.81 14.53 3.42
CA ALA A 68 13.38 14.89 4.77
C ALA A 68 12.39 13.84 5.35
N PRO A 69 12.27 13.71 6.69
CA PRO A 69 11.43 12.69 7.32
C PRO A 69 9.96 12.71 6.89
N ASN A 70 9.41 13.88 6.57
CA ASN A 70 8.04 14.05 6.08
C ASN A 70 7.79 13.40 4.72
N THR A 71 8.83 13.20 3.89
CA THR A 71 8.74 12.50 2.60
C THR A 71 8.40 11.02 2.76
N ARG A 72 8.52 10.45 3.97
CA ARG A 72 8.12 9.06 4.27
C ARG A 72 6.70 8.76 3.78
N GLU A 73 5.78 9.73 3.88
CA GLU A 73 4.40 9.53 3.45
C GLU A 73 4.24 9.51 1.94
N ILE A 74 5.11 10.20 1.21
CA ILE A 74 5.18 10.16 -0.26
C ILE A 74 5.63 8.76 -0.70
N PHE A 75 6.74 8.25 -0.14
CA PHE A 75 7.19 6.87 -0.41
C PHE A 75 6.08 5.84 -0.13
N ARG A 76 5.39 5.98 1.00
CA ARG A 76 4.35 5.04 1.40
C ARG A 76 3.11 5.10 0.49
N ARG A 77 2.50 6.28 0.34
CA ARG A 77 1.20 6.41 -0.35
C ARG A 77 1.32 6.54 -1.86
N GLN A 78 2.31 7.29 -2.33
CA GLN A 78 2.41 7.63 -3.74
C GLN A 78 3.24 6.60 -4.53
N VAL A 79 4.13 5.86 -3.87
CA VAL A 79 5.00 4.87 -4.54
C VAL A 79 4.67 3.45 -4.11
N LEU A 80 4.98 3.07 -2.87
CA LEU A 80 4.93 1.68 -2.40
C LEU A 80 3.52 1.09 -2.43
N HIS A 81 2.50 1.88 -2.10
CA HIS A 81 1.11 1.44 -2.22
C HIS A 81 0.77 0.98 -3.65
N GLN A 82 1.23 1.71 -4.66
CA GLN A 82 1.01 1.36 -6.06
C GLN A 82 1.87 0.18 -6.50
N PHE A 83 3.10 0.06 -5.98
CA PHE A 83 3.93 -1.10 -6.21
C PHE A 83 3.27 -2.37 -5.64
N ILE A 84 2.62 -2.28 -4.48
CA ILE A 84 1.87 -3.40 -3.90
C ILE A 84 0.68 -3.76 -4.78
N GLN A 85 -0.11 -2.77 -5.22
CA GLN A 85 -1.24 -3.02 -6.13
C GLN A 85 -0.81 -3.67 -7.45
N ALA A 86 0.36 -3.28 -7.95
CA ALA A 86 0.96 -3.85 -9.16
C ALA A 86 1.71 -5.17 -8.93
N SER A 87 1.67 -5.75 -7.72
CA SER A 87 2.43 -6.97 -7.37
C SER A 87 3.95 -6.85 -7.59
N ILE A 88 4.48 -5.64 -7.48
CA ILE A 88 5.92 -5.32 -7.57
C ILE A 88 6.57 -5.42 -6.19
N ALA A 89 5.86 -5.01 -5.13
CA ALA A 89 6.36 -5.08 -3.75
C ALA A 89 5.38 -5.80 -2.83
N ASP A 90 5.92 -6.55 -1.87
CA ASP A 90 5.19 -7.13 -0.75
C ASP A 90 5.23 -6.19 0.46
N TYR A 91 4.12 -6.11 1.19
CA TYR A 91 4.00 -5.39 2.46
C TYR A 91 4.14 -6.34 3.64
N ASN A 92 5.08 -6.05 4.54
CA ASN A 92 5.42 -6.85 5.72
C ASN A 92 5.62 -8.36 5.43
N PRO A 93 6.45 -8.74 4.42
CA PRO A 93 6.65 -10.13 4.04
C PRO A 93 7.16 -11.03 5.17
N ASP A 94 7.88 -10.48 6.16
CA ASP A 94 8.45 -11.25 7.26
C ASP A 94 7.49 -11.38 8.45
N ASN A 95 6.47 -10.52 8.55
CA ASN A 95 5.48 -10.57 9.62
C ASN A 95 4.13 -9.96 9.20
N LEU A 96 3.20 -10.82 8.77
CA LEU A 96 1.86 -10.45 8.30
C LEU A 96 0.94 -9.87 9.40
N ASN A 97 1.29 -10.03 10.68
CA ASN A 97 0.46 -9.60 11.82
C ASN A 97 0.80 -8.19 12.31
N LEU A 98 1.73 -7.48 11.64
CA LEU A 98 2.06 -6.12 11.99
C LEU A 98 0.84 -5.19 11.81
N PRO A 99 0.54 -4.33 12.81
CA PRO A 99 -0.49 -3.30 12.65
C PRO A 99 -0.19 -2.41 11.44
N THR A 100 -1.23 -1.95 10.74
CA THR A 100 -1.12 -1.07 9.56
C THR A 100 -0.25 0.18 9.82
N ASN A 101 -0.29 0.70 11.06
CA ASN A 101 0.45 1.89 11.49
C ASN A 101 1.77 1.56 12.20
N SER A 102 2.26 0.32 12.12
CA SER A 102 3.49 -0.07 12.79
C SER A 102 4.69 0.73 12.27
N PRO A 103 5.56 1.25 13.17
CA PRO A 103 6.83 1.85 12.75
C PRO A 103 7.76 0.83 12.07
N ASN A 104 7.55 -0.46 12.32
CA ASN A 104 8.33 -1.58 11.78
C ASN A 104 7.78 -2.10 10.44
N ALA A 105 6.87 -1.36 9.82
CA ALA A 105 6.38 -1.69 8.50
C ALA A 105 7.54 -1.72 7.48
N HIS A 106 7.66 -2.82 6.76
CA HIS A 106 8.75 -3.10 5.83
C HIS A 106 8.21 -3.65 4.51
N TYR A 107 9.04 -3.57 3.48
CA TYR A 107 8.69 -3.87 2.11
C TYR A 107 9.80 -4.70 1.47
N SER A 108 9.44 -5.53 0.51
CA SER A 108 10.40 -6.29 -0.29
C SER A 108 9.90 -6.39 -1.71
N ILE A 109 10.79 -6.42 -2.69
CA ILE A 109 10.39 -6.74 -4.07
C ILE A 109 9.79 -8.17 -4.13
N THR A 110 8.72 -8.36 -4.91
CA THR A 110 8.15 -9.70 -5.12
C THR A 110 9.13 -10.60 -5.88
N LYS A 111 9.02 -11.92 -5.74
CA LYS A 111 9.90 -12.86 -6.48
C LYS A 111 9.70 -12.70 -7.98
N GLU A 112 8.47 -12.48 -8.40
CA GLU A 112 8.06 -12.31 -9.77
C GLU A 112 8.65 -11.02 -10.36
N ALA A 113 8.51 -9.88 -9.68
CA ALA A 113 9.10 -8.63 -10.15
C ALA A 113 10.63 -8.68 -10.17
N LEU A 114 11.25 -9.28 -9.14
CA LEU A 114 12.70 -9.46 -9.10
C LEU A 114 13.21 -10.27 -10.30
N SER A 115 12.49 -11.30 -10.74
CA SER A 115 12.89 -12.08 -11.92
C SER A 115 12.93 -11.24 -13.20
N VAL A 116 12.00 -10.28 -13.34
CA VAL A 116 11.97 -9.34 -14.46
C VAL A 116 13.15 -8.36 -14.35
N VAL A 117 13.36 -7.79 -13.17
CA VAL A 117 14.47 -6.85 -12.91
C VAL A 117 15.82 -7.49 -13.22
N LYS A 118 16.07 -8.72 -12.72
CA LYS A 118 17.32 -9.47 -12.95
C LYS A 118 17.66 -9.71 -14.42
N THR A 119 16.64 -9.72 -15.28
CA THR A 119 16.80 -10.01 -16.70
C THR A 119 16.75 -8.75 -17.55
N PHE A 120 16.66 -7.55 -16.96
CA PHE A 120 16.66 -6.29 -17.70
C PHE A 120 17.86 -6.17 -18.65
N ASN A 121 17.64 -5.61 -19.84
CA ASN A 121 18.61 -5.54 -20.96
C ASN A 121 19.16 -6.89 -21.48
N THR A 122 18.56 -8.03 -21.12
CA THR A 122 18.91 -9.34 -21.71
C THR A 122 17.89 -9.80 -22.76
N LYS A 123 18.29 -10.74 -23.62
CA LYS A 123 17.40 -11.35 -24.64
C LYS A 123 16.15 -12.01 -24.04
N VAL A 124 16.22 -12.47 -22.78
CA VAL A 124 15.10 -13.15 -22.11
C VAL A 124 14.14 -12.19 -21.40
N TRP A 125 14.49 -10.91 -21.26
CA TRP A 125 13.73 -9.93 -20.49
C TRP A 125 12.25 -9.86 -20.88
N LYS A 126 11.96 -9.74 -22.18
CA LYS A 126 10.61 -9.63 -22.71
C LYS A 126 9.76 -10.86 -22.38
N LYS A 127 10.36 -12.05 -22.38
CA LYS A 127 9.69 -13.31 -22.00
C LYS A 127 9.35 -13.29 -20.51
N THR A 128 10.29 -12.90 -19.66
CA THR A 128 10.09 -12.81 -18.20
C THR A 128 9.02 -11.77 -17.85
N LEU A 129 9.07 -10.59 -18.47
CA LEU A 129 8.08 -9.51 -18.30
C LEU A 129 6.66 -9.97 -18.69
N ASN A 130 6.51 -10.67 -19.81
CA ASN A 130 5.21 -11.22 -20.21
C ASN A 130 4.70 -12.28 -19.23
N GLY A 131 5.59 -13.10 -18.68
CA GLY A 131 5.26 -14.06 -17.62
C GLY A 131 4.76 -13.36 -16.34
N PHE A 132 5.42 -12.27 -15.95
CA PHE A 132 5.00 -11.42 -14.84
C PHE A 132 3.60 -10.84 -15.07
N LYS A 133 3.34 -10.20 -16.22
CA LYS A 133 2.05 -9.56 -16.52
C LYS A 133 0.88 -10.56 -16.51
N LYS A 134 1.10 -11.79 -16.99
CA LYS A 134 0.09 -12.86 -16.92
C LYS A 134 -0.26 -13.20 -15.47
N LYS A 135 0.74 -13.38 -14.61
CA LYS A 135 0.54 -13.67 -13.17
C LYS A 135 -0.06 -12.50 -12.41
N GLN A 136 0.34 -11.27 -12.72
CA GLN A 136 -0.15 -10.05 -12.07
C GLN A 136 -1.67 -9.92 -12.19
N ARG A 137 -2.24 -10.20 -13.37
CA ARG A 137 -3.71 -10.21 -13.56
C ARG A 137 -4.39 -11.19 -12.59
N THR A 138 -3.87 -12.42 -12.53
CA THR A 138 -4.39 -13.47 -11.63
C THR A 138 -4.24 -13.10 -10.15
N LEU A 139 -3.09 -12.55 -9.74
CA LEU A 139 -2.84 -12.14 -8.36
C LEU A 139 -3.71 -10.95 -7.96
N SER A 140 -3.90 -9.95 -8.83
CA SER A 140 -4.77 -8.82 -8.54
C SER A 140 -6.21 -9.28 -8.30
N GLU A 141 -6.72 -10.23 -9.09
CA GLU A 141 -8.02 -10.86 -8.88
C GLU A 141 -8.10 -11.63 -7.55
N ILE A 142 -7.06 -12.41 -7.20
CA ILE A 142 -6.98 -13.14 -5.93
C ILE A 142 -6.93 -12.18 -4.75
N TYR A 143 -6.11 -11.12 -4.83
CA TYR A 143 -5.94 -10.16 -3.74
C TYR A 143 -7.20 -9.31 -3.53
N GLN A 144 -7.89 -8.89 -4.60
CA GLN A 144 -9.20 -8.27 -4.51
C GLN A 144 -10.20 -9.19 -3.79
N LYS A 145 -10.33 -10.45 -4.23
CA LYS A 145 -11.21 -11.44 -3.56
C LYS A 145 -10.83 -11.70 -2.10
N SER A 146 -9.54 -11.84 -1.80
CA SER A 146 -9.06 -12.08 -0.43
C SER A 146 -9.27 -10.89 0.51
N ARG A 147 -9.17 -9.65 -0.01
CA ARG A 147 -9.51 -8.44 0.74
C ARG A 147 -10.99 -8.39 1.06
N HIS A 148 -11.87 -8.74 0.10
CA HIS A 148 -13.32 -8.84 0.33
C HIS A 148 -13.70 -9.85 1.41
N ILE A 149 -13.02 -11.01 1.47
CA ILE A 149 -13.29 -12.07 2.46
C ILE A 149 -12.90 -11.65 3.90
N LYS A 150 -11.90 -10.78 4.05
CA LYS A 150 -11.40 -10.33 5.37
C LYS A 150 -12.07 -9.05 5.91
N MET A 151 -13.06 -8.51 5.20
CA MET A 151 -13.75 -7.33 5.67
C MET A 151 -14.79 -7.68 6.74
N ILE A 152 -14.98 -6.78 7.70
CA ILE A 152 -15.87 -6.94 8.84
C ILE A 152 -17.22 -6.34 8.46
N PRO A 153 -18.28 -7.15 8.31
CA PRO A 153 -19.61 -6.61 8.03
C PRO A 153 -20.15 -5.86 9.25
N VAL A 154 -20.79 -4.73 9.00
CA VAL A 154 -21.49 -3.91 10.00
C VAL A 154 -22.89 -3.62 9.47
N LYS A 155 -23.91 -4.01 10.24
CA LYS A 155 -25.30 -3.65 9.96
C LYS A 155 -25.72 -2.56 10.93
N LEU A 156 -26.11 -1.41 10.39
CA LEU A 156 -26.63 -0.31 11.17
C LEU A 156 -28.09 -0.58 11.60
N PRO A 157 -28.56 0.07 12.69
CA PRO A 157 -29.95 -0.06 13.14
C PRO A 157 -31.00 0.35 12.09
N ASN A 158 -30.66 1.25 11.17
CA ASN A 158 -31.53 1.68 10.07
C ASN A 158 -31.59 0.68 8.90
N GLY A 159 -30.96 -0.49 9.03
CA GLY A 159 -30.95 -1.55 8.02
C GLY A 159 -29.83 -1.45 6.99
N LEU A 160 -29.09 -0.34 6.93
CA LEU A 160 -27.94 -0.19 6.03
C LEU A 160 -26.81 -1.14 6.43
N THR A 161 -26.14 -1.71 5.43
CA THR A 161 -24.99 -2.59 5.63
C THR A 161 -23.74 -1.96 5.03
N PHE A 162 -22.67 -1.99 5.81
CA PHE A 162 -21.35 -1.53 5.44
C PHE A 162 -20.34 -2.64 5.67
N VAL A 163 -19.17 -2.51 5.06
CA VAL A 163 -18.07 -3.43 5.28
C VAL A 163 -16.84 -2.62 5.66
N LEU A 164 -16.27 -2.93 6.82
CA LEU A 164 -15.06 -2.28 7.33
C LEU A 164 -13.83 -3.11 6.95
N SER A 165 -12.70 -2.46 6.68
CA SER A 165 -11.42 -3.11 6.50
C SER A 165 -10.99 -3.85 7.78
N PRO A 166 -10.18 -4.91 7.67
CA PRO A 166 -9.75 -5.70 8.83
C PRO A 166 -8.89 -4.88 9.81
N GLY A 167 -9.08 -5.11 11.11
CA GLY A 167 -8.21 -4.58 12.16
C GLY A 167 -8.93 -4.36 13.48
N ARG A 168 -8.19 -4.44 14.61
CA ARG A 168 -8.73 -4.36 15.98
C ARG A 168 -9.65 -3.16 16.23
N HIS A 169 -9.36 -2.01 15.63
CA HIS A 169 -10.19 -0.83 15.78
C HIS A 169 -11.54 -0.96 15.06
N ASN A 170 -11.55 -1.51 13.84
CA ASN A 170 -12.79 -1.77 13.09
C ASN A 170 -13.59 -2.94 13.70
N GLU A 171 -12.92 -3.94 14.29
CA GLU A 171 -13.57 -4.99 15.10
C GLU A 171 -14.30 -4.39 16.32
N MET A 172 -13.63 -3.50 17.05
CA MET A 172 -14.23 -2.76 18.16
C MET A 172 -15.43 -1.93 17.70
N GLN A 173 -15.32 -1.17 16.61
CA GLN A 173 -16.44 -0.38 16.08
C GLN A 173 -17.65 -1.26 15.72
N SER A 174 -17.42 -2.39 15.05
CA SER A 174 -18.48 -3.37 14.75
C SER A 174 -19.13 -3.90 16.03
N ALA A 175 -18.34 -4.24 17.05
CA ALA A 175 -18.84 -4.69 18.34
C ALA A 175 -19.63 -3.61 19.09
N ILE A 176 -19.25 -2.32 19.00
CA ILE A 176 -20.03 -1.23 19.58
C ILE A 176 -21.43 -1.18 18.96
N ILE A 177 -21.52 -1.24 17.63
CA ILE A 177 -22.80 -1.16 16.93
C ILE A 177 -23.66 -2.41 17.20
N ARG A 178 -23.04 -3.60 17.21
CA ARG A 178 -23.78 -4.87 17.32
C ARG A 178 -24.12 -5.27 18.75
N GLU A 179 -23.21 -5.04 19.70
CA GLU A 179 -23.35 -5.56 21.08
C GLU A 179 -23.65 -4.44 22.09
N PHE A 180 -23.02 -3.28 21.97
CA PHE A 180 -23.15 -2.19 22.94
C PHE A 180 -24.41 -1.36 22.72
N ALA A 181 -24.60 -0.85 21.50
CA ALA A 181 -25.70 0.06 21.18
C ALA A 181 -27.09 -0.52 21.51
N PRO A 182 -27.41 -1.81 21.21
CA PRO A 182 -28.71 -2.36 21.55
C PRO A 182 -28.98 -2.44 23.06
N ARG A 183 -27.92 -2.52 23.89
CA ARG A 183 -28.03 -2.68 25.35
C ARG A 183 -28.04 -1.34 26.08
N PHE A 184 -27.23 -0.39 25.62
CA PHE A 184 -26.94 0.85 26.35
C PHE A 184 -27.44 2.11 25.65
N ALA A 185 -27.80 2.03 24.36
CA ALA A 185 -28.32 3.15 23.58
C ALA A 185 -29.44 2.68 22.62
N PRO A 186 -30.51 2.05 23.14
CA PRO A 186 -31.59 1.54 22.29
C PRO A 186 -32.26 2.68 21.52
N GLY A 187 -32.46 2.49 20.21
CA GLY A 187 -33.06 3.50 19.33
C GLY A 187 -32.10 4.61 18.89
N ALA A 188 -30.85 4.62 19.35
CA ALA A 188 -29.86 5.59 18.90
C ALA A 188 -29.54 5.44 17.40
N LEU A 189 -29.34 6.58 16.75
CA LEU A 189 -28.96 6.64 15.34
C LEU A 189 -27.44 6.76 15.24
N VAL A 190 -26.83 5.89 14.42
CA VAL A 190 -25.45 6.07 14.02
C VAL A 190 -25.40 7.25 13.04
N LEU A 191 -24.68 8.31 13.41
CA LEU A 191 -24.55 9.51 12.57
C LEU A 191 -23.28 9.50 11.73
N TYR A 192 -22.27 8.79 12.19
CA TYR A 192 -20.97 8.68 11.52
C TYR A 192 -20.37 7.30 11.76
N LEU A 193 -19.78 6.73 10.72
CA LEU A 193 -18.95 5.53 10.78
C LEU A 193 -17.72 5.75 9.90
N GLY A 194 -16.54 5.54 10.48
CA GLY A 194 -15.26 5.73 9.81
C GLY A 194 -14.44 4.45 9.77
N ASP A 195 -13.91 4.12 8.60
CA ASP A 195 -13.00 2.99 8.43
C ASP A 195 -11.54 3.47 8.59
N THR A 196 -10.70 2.68 9.26
CA THR A 196 -9.24 2.92 9.29
C THR A 196 -8.60 3.14 7.91
N THR A 197 -9.17 2.59 6.84
CA THR A 197 -8.73 2.80 5.45
C THR A 197 -9.54 3.84 4.68
N ALA A 198 -10.76 4.16 5.13
CA ALA A 198 -11.65 5.15 4.54
C ALA A 198 -12.37 5.94 5.65
N LYS A 199 -11.81 7.10 6.00
CA LYS A 199 -12.24 7.86 7.17
C LYS A 199 -13.73 8.23 7.15
N ASN A 200 -14.36 8.44 6.00
CA ASN A 200 -15.76 8.82 5.91
C ASN A 200 -16.58 7.72 5.22
N LEU A 201 -16.79 6.59 5.90
CA LEU A 201 -17.52 5.46 5.32
C LEU A 201 -19.04 5.71 5.30
N PHE A 202 -19.57 6.34 6.34
CA PHE A 202 -20.96 6.76 6.42
C PHE A 202 -21.08 8.04 7.25
N THR A 203 -21.86 9.00 6.77
CA THR A 203 -22.20 10.22 7.51
C THR A 203 -23.64 10.61 7.18
N VAL A 204 -24.45 10.86 8.20
CA VAL A 204 -25.78 11.45 8.03
C VAL A 204 -25.63 12.97 7.99
N LYS A 205 -26.07 13.61 6.90
CA LYS A 205 -26.23 15.07 6.85
C LYS A 205 -27.49 15.43 7.63
N ILE A 206 -27.33 15.82 8.88
CA ILE A 206 -28.42 16.42 9.66
C ILE A 206 -28.45 17.92 9.34
N PRO A 207 -29.60 18.52 8.98
CA PRO A 207 -29.71 19.96 8.93
C PRO A 207 -29.47 20.50 10.34
N MET A 208 -28.37 21.24 10.51
CA MET A 208 -27.97 21.83 11.79
C MET A 208 -29.14 22.65 12.36
N ARG A 209 -29.82 22.15 13.39
CA ARG A 209 -30.43 23.04 14.37
C ARG A 209 -29.30 23.47 15.30
N GLN A 210 -29.22 24.78 15.51
CA GLN A 210 -28.20 25.49 16.29
C GLN A 210 -27.93 24.80 17.64
N GLU A 211 -27.00 23.88 17.69
CA GLU A 211 -26.29 23.49 18.90
C GLU A 211 -24.95 22.90 18.44
N THR A 212 -23.90 23.61 18.81
CA THR A 212 -22.53 23.50 18.31
C THR A 212 -21.90 22.14 18.66
N MET A 213 -21.66 21.30 17.66
CA MET A 213 -20.54 20.36 17.69
C MET A 213 -19.57 20.72 16.56
N PRO A 214 -18.35 21.21 16.86
CA PRO A 214 -17.37 21.51 15.84
C PRO A 214 -16.99 20.21 15.13
N CYS A 215 -17.18 20.17 13.81
CA CYS A 215 -16.62 19.12 12.99
C CYS A 215 -15.10 19.25 13.03
N ILE A 216 -14.39 18.17 13.39
CA ILE A 216 -12.94 18.10 13.27
C ILE A 216 -12.65 17.80 11.80
N GLU A 217 -12.20 18.82 11.05
CA GLU A 217 -11.62 18.68 9.71
C GLU A 217 -10.27 17.93 9.75
#